data_AF-A0A1I6JL15-F1
#
_entry.id   AF-A0A1I6JL15-F1
#
_cell.length_a   1.000
_cell.length_b   1.000
_cell.length_c   1.000
_cell.angle_alpha   90.00
_cell.angle_beta   90.00
_cell.angle_gamma   90.00
#
_symmetry.space_group_name_H-M   'P 1'
#
loop_
_entity.id
_entity.type
_entity.pdbx_description
1 polymer ?
#
loop_
_entity_poly.entity_id
_entity_poly.type
_entity_poly.pdbx_seq_one_letter_code
_entity_poly.pdbx_strand_id
1 'polypeptide(L)'
;MTAPLTAGGYLTRRRAAAGLSIADVATMLATHTANEGPLASLIARIEQDEVEPSGLLLNQLRGAFAFDHHTYRFLLLGGHAPQLCRICACSWCDPCDDEVAGPCAWSDIDPSLCTHCAARIAAAAATQPERSAREA
;
A
#
# COMPACT_ATOMS: atom_id res chain seq x y z
N MET A 1 -9.17 3.21 19.13
CA MET A 1 -9.73 3.97 18.00
C MET A 1 -8.60 4.20 17.02
N THR A 2 -8.69 3.67 15.80
CA THR A 2 -7.68 3.90 14.76
C THR A 2 -7.90 5.30 14.18
N ALA A 3 -6.85 6.12 14.12
CA ALA A 3 -6.95 7.43 13.48
C ALA A 3 -7.42 7.29 12.01
N PRO A 4 -8.22 8.25 11.50
CA PRO A 4 -8.64 8.24 10.10
C PRO A 4 -7.41 8.25 9.19
N LEU A 5 -7.49 7.54 8.06
CA LEU A 5 -6.40 7.49 7.10
C LEU A 5 -6.22 8.87 6.47
N THR A 6 -5.02 9.44 6.59
CA THR A 6 -4.61 10.67 5.91
C THR A 6 -4.04 10.36 4.52
N ALA A 7 -3.79 11.39 3.71
CA ALA A 7 -3.22 11.21 2.37
C ALA A 7 -1.78 10.68 2.44
N GLY A 8 -0.95 11.23 3.34
CA GLY A 8 0.39 10.74 3.64
C GLY A 8 0.37 9.32 4.23
N GLY A 9 -0.59 9.04 5.12
CA GLY A 9 -0.82 7.70 5.66
C GLY A 9 -1.22 6.67 4.59
N TYR A 10 -2.00 7.09 3.58
CA TYR A 10 -2.32 6.26 2.42
C TYR A 10 -1.07 5.90 1.62
N LEU A 11 -0.26 6.90 1.24
CA LEU A 11 1.00 6.65 0.52
C LEU A 11 1.95 5.73 1.32
N THR A 12 2.09 5.99 2.63
CA THR A 12 2.90 5.16 3.53
C THR A 12 2.49 3.69 3.46
N ARG A 13 1.19 3.40 3.53
CA ARG A 13 0.67 2.02 3.48
C ARG A 13 0.90 1.37 2.12
N ARG A 14 0.69 2.11 1.02
CA ARG A 14 0.89 1.58 -0.34
C ARG A 14 2.37 1.28 -0.61
N ARG A 15 3.27 2.21 -0.23
CA ARG A 15 4.71 1.99 -0.31
C ARG A 15 5.16 0.78 0.52
N ALA A 16 4.74 0.71 1.78
CA ALA A 16 5.10 -0.40 2.66
C ALA A 16 4.58 -1.75 2.16
N ALA A 17 3.36 -1.79 1.61
CA ALA A 17 2.79 -3.00 1.01
C ALA A 17 3.51 -3.45 -0.26
N ALA A 18 4.15 -2.52 -0.99
CA ALA A 18 5.05 -2.83 -2.09
C ALA A 18 6.44 -3.30 -1.61
N GLY A 19 6.69 -3.34 -0.30
CA GLY A 19 7.96 -3.75 0.29
C GLY A 19 9.09 -2.72 0.15
N LEU A 20 8.76 -1.47 -0.18
CA LEU A 20 9.75 -0.42 -0.43
C LEU A 20 9.98 0.44 0.82
N SER A 21 11.23 0.77 1.10
CA SER A 21 11.59 1.84 2.03
C SER A 21 11.51 3.22 1.36
N ILE A 22 11.51 4.29 2.16
CA ILE A 22 11.63 5.66 1.62
C ILE A 22 12.94 5.83 0.83
N ALA A 23 14.03 5.21 1.30
CA ALA A 23 15.32 5.24 0.62
C ALA A 23 15.24 4.56 -0.75
N ASP A 24 14.61 3.39 -0.84
CA ASP A 24 14.44 2.68 -2.12
C ASP A 24 13.69 3.55 -3.14
N VAL A 25 12.59 4.17 -2.71
CA VAL A 25 11.82 5.09 -3.58
C VAL A 25 12.66 6.30 -3.95
N ALA A 26 13.40 6.90 -3.02
CA ALA A 26 14.28 8.02 -3.31
C ALA A 26 15.36 7.65 -4.34
N THR A 27 16.01 6.51 -4.21
CA THR A 27 16.99 6.01 -5.18
C THR A 27 16.34 5.82 -6.56
N MET A 28 15.17 5.18 -6.63
CA MET A 28 14.43 4.98 -7.88
C MET A 28 14.14 6.30 -8.59
N LEU A 29 13.69 7.32 -7.86
CA LEU A 29 13.34 8.62 -8.43
C LEU A 29 14.56 9.51 -8.70
N ALA A 30 15.65 9.34 -7.95
CA ALA A 30 16.92 10.06 -8.14
C ALA A 30 17.54 9.77 -9.51
N THR A 31 17.36 8.54 -10.03
CA THR A 31 17.79 8.17 -11.39
C THR A 31 17.19 9.06 -12.48
N HIS A 32 16.10 9.76 -12.18
CA HIS A 32 15.38 10.60 -13.13
C HIS A 32 15.66 12.10 -12.96
N THR A 33 15.91 12.65 -11.75
CA THR A 33 15.92 14.13 -11.58
C THR A 33 16.72 14.79 -10.43
N ALA A 34 17.37 14.12 -9.46
CA ALA A 34 18.05 14.85 -8.36
C ALA A 34 18.96 13.99 -7.45
N ASN A 35 19.67 14.63 -6.53
CA ASN A 35 20.37 14.01 -5.38
C ASN A 35 19.38 13.26 -4.47
N GLU A 36 19.74 12.04 -4.06
CA GLU A 36 18.91 11.11 -3.29
C GLU A 36 18.48 11.62 -1.89
N GLY A 37 19.41 12.22 -1.13
CA GLY A 37 19.17 12.64 0.26
C GLY A 37 18.03 13.67 0.44
N PRO A 38 18.01 14.79 -0.31
CA PRO A 38 16.90 15.73 -0.32
C PRO A 38 15.56 15.08 -0.69
N LEU A 39 15.59 14.07 -1.58
CA LEU A 39 14.37 13.43 -2.05
C LEU A 39 13.78 12.49 -1.01
N ALA A 40 14.60 11.69 -0.33
CA ALA A 40 14.15 10.87 0.80
C ALA A 40 13.50 11.73 1.90
N SER A 41 14.12 12.88 2.20
CA SER A 41 13.57 13.84 3.17
C SER A 41 12.23 14.41 2.72
N LEU A 42 12.09 14.76 1.43
CA LEU A 42 10.83 15.25 0.87
C LEU A 42 9.73 14.18 0.93
N ILE A 43 10.03 12.94 0.56
CA ILE A 43 9.07 11.82 0.62
C ILE A 43 8.60 11.59 2.05
N ALA A 44 9.51 11.60 3.04
CA ALA A 44 9.15 11.45 4.45
C ALA A 44 8.18 12.53 4.94
N ARG A 45 8.37 13.78 4.51
CA ARG A 45 7.49 14.90 4.86
C ARG A 45 6.13 14.83 4.17
N ILE A 46 6.09 14.34 2.92
CA ILE A 46 4.83 14.04 2.22
C ILE A 46 4.03 12.96 2.95
N GLU A 47 4.70 11.88 3.38
CA GLU A 47 4.07 10.78 4.12
C GLU A 47 3.55 11.19 5.51
N GLN A 48 4.07 12.28 6.06
CA GLN A 48 3.62 12.90 7.31
C GLN A 48 2.60 14.02 7.09
N ASP A 49 2.11 14.20 5.86
CA ASP A 49 1.18 15.28 5.47
C ASP A 49 1.72 16.70 5.75
N GLU A 50 3.04 16.88 5.86
CA GLU A 50 3.66 18.20 6.09
C GLU A 50 3.82 19.02 4.80
N VAL A 51 3.89 18.33 3.65
CA VAL A 51 4.10 18.93 2.33
C VAL A 51 3.24 18.22 1.31
N GLU A 52 2.53 19.00 0.49
CA GLU A 52 1.85 18.46 -0.68
C GLU A 52 2.86 18.24 -1.83
N PRO A 53 2.92 17.04 -2.44
CA PRO A 53 3.78 16.78 -3.58
C PRO A 53 3.28 17.54 -4.81
N SER A 54 4.22 17.98 -5.65
CA SER A 54 3.85 18.48 -6.98
C SER A 54 3.22 17.36 -7.82
N GLY A 55 2.41 17.72 -8.82
CA GLY A 55 1.82 16.73 -9.73
C GLY A 55 2.84 15.87 -10.47
N LEU A 56 4.03 16.44 -10.77
CA LEU A 56 5.14 15.71 -11.37
C LEU A 56 5.68 14.64 -10.40
N LEU A 57 5.96 15.03 -9.15
CA LEU A 57 6.45 14.10 -8.13
C LEU A 57 5.42 13.01 -7.83
N LEU A 58 4.13 13.36 -7.78
CA LEU A 58 3.07 12.38 -7.57
C LEU A 58 3.03 11.34 -8.70
N ASN A 59 3.21 11.76 -9.95
CA ASN A 59 3.31 10.83 -11.08
C ASN A 59 4.58 9.96 -11.01
N GLN A 60 5.70 10.51 -10.57
CA GLN A 60 6.94 9.74 -10.35
C GLN A 60 6.75 8.68 -9.26
N LEU A 61 6.09 9.01 -8.14
CA LEU A 61 5.77 8.07 -7.08
C LEU A 61 4.90 6.91 -7.60
N ARG A 62 3.93 7.17 -8.49
CA ARG A 62 3.10 6.12 -9.11
C ARG A 62 3.91 5.16 -9.98
N GLY A 63 5.04 5.62 -10.52
CA GLY A 63 5.98 4.75 -11.23
C GLY A 63 6.79 3.86 -10.30
N ALA A 64 7.00 4.26 -9.03
CA ALA A 64 7.74 3.47 -8.05
C ALA A 64 6.87 2.43 -7.35
N PHE A 65 5.62 2.76 -7.00
CA PHE A 65 4.67 1.82 -6.41
C PHE A 65 3.23 2.17 -6.77
N ALA A 66 2.37 1.16 -6.75
CA ALA A 66 0.96 1.30 -7.13
C ALA A 66 0.15 2.05 -6.06
N PHE A 67 -0.54 3.11 -6.49
CA PHE A 67 -1.62 3.76 -5.74
C PHE A 67 -2.55 4.50 -6.70
N ASP A 68 -3.79 4.75 -6.24
CA ASP A 68 -4.76 5.56 -6.97
C ASP A 68 -4.61 7.05 -6.64
N HIS A 69 -4.39 7.85 -7.69
CA HIS A 69 -4.19 9.28 -7.54
C HIS A 69 -5.48 10.01 -7.13
N HIS A 70 -6.65 9.51 -7.55
CA HIS A 70 -7.93 10.12 -7.20
C HIS A 70 -8.20 9.97 -5.71
N THR A 71 -7.98 8.78 -5.16
CA THR A 71 -8.02 8.49 -3.73
C THR A 71 -7.09 9.39 -2.94
N TYR A 72 -5.83 9.52 -3.37
CA TYR A 72 -4.87 10.41 -2.71
C TYR A 72 -5.39 11.86 -2.66
N ARG A 73 -5.87 12.40 -3.79
CA ARG A 73 -6.40 13.78 -3.84
C ARG A 73 -7.69 13.94 -3.03
N PHE A 74 -8.55 12.92 -3.03
CA PHE A 74 -9.78 12.95 -2.23
C PHE A 74 -9.47 13.01 -0.74
N LEU A 75 -8.46 12.26 -0.28
CA LEU A 75 -7.98 12.30 1.10
C LEU A 75 -7.37 13.67 1.48
N LEU A 76 -6.61 14.31 0.58
CA LEU A 76 -6.09 15.66 0.80
C LEU A 76 -7.20 16.69 1.04
N LEU A 77 -8.37 16.48 0.42
CA LEU A 77 -9.54 17.36 0.58
C LEU A 77 -10.42 17.00 1.79
N GLY A 78 -9.97 16.08 2.65
CA GLY A 78 -10.73 15.63 3.83
C GLY A 78 -11.84 14.63 3.50
N GLY A 79 -11.75 13.97 2.35
CA GLY A 79 -12.66 12.89 1.95
C GLY A 79 -12.58 11.66 2.85
N HIS A 80 -13.55 10.77 2.69
CA HIS A 80 -13.56 9.51 3.44
C HIS A 80 -12.52 8.53 2.89
N ALA A 81 -11.78 7.92 3.82
CA ALA A 81 -10.82 6.90 3.50
C ALA A 81 -11.48 5.68 2.86
N PRO A 82 -10.94 5.16 1.72
CA PRO A 82 -11.38 3.88 1.24
C PRO A 82 -10.96 2.79 2.22
N GLN A 83 -11.70 1.69 2.19
CA GLN A 83 -11.25 0.45 2.81
C GLN A 83 -9.99 -0.03 2.10
N LEU A 84 -8.97 -0.42 2.89
CA LEU A 84 -7.72 -0.98 2.39
C LEU A 84 -7.55 -2.40 2.91
N CYS A 85 -7.06 -3.30 2.08
CA CYS A 85 -6.69 -4.65 2.48
C CYS A 85 -5.57 -4.56 3.52
N ARG A 86 -5.73 -5.22 4.68
CA ARG A 86 -4.74 -5.13 5.77
C ARG A 86 -3.37 -5.71 5.42
N ILE A 87 -3.25 -6.48 4.32
CA ILE A 87 -1.99 -7.07 3.86
C ILE A 87 -1.38 -6.25 2.71
N CYS A 88 -2.05 -6.21 1.55
CA CYS A 88 -1.47 -5.57 0.36
C CYS A 88 -1.88 -4.10 0.20
N ALA A 89 -2.66 -3.55 1.12
CA ALA A 89 -3.16 -2.19 1.10
C ALA A 89 -3.95 -1.79 -0.16
N CYS A 90 -4.40 -2.74 -0.99
CA CYS A 90 -5.24 -2.43 -2.15
C CYS A 90 -6.62 -1.95 -1.71
N SER A 91 -7.26 -1.16 -2.57
CA SER A 91 -8.63 -0.69 -2.41
C SER A 91 -9.48 -1.13 -3.60
N TRP A 92 -10.77 -0.77 -3.59
CA TRP A 92 -11.63 -0.94 -4.77
C TRP A 92 -11.20 -0.08 -5.96
N CYS A 93 -10.53 1.06 -5.71
CA CYS A 93 -10.04 1.97 -6.74
C CYS A 93 -8.71 1.51 -7.37
N ASP A 94 -7.95 0.66 -6.67
CA ASP A 94 -6.67 0.11 -7.13
C ASP A 94 -6.52 -1.37 -6.70
N PRO A 95 -7.39 -2.27 -7.23
CA PRO A 95 -7.35 -3.67 -6.86
C PRO A 95 -5.98 -4.27 -7.18
N CYS A 96 -5.45 -5.11 -6.28
CA CYS A 96 -4.26 -5.88 -6.63
C CYS A 96 -4.64 -6.92 -7.69
N ASP A 97 -3.77 -7.07 -8.68
CA ASP A 97 -3.99 -7.94 -9.82
C ASP A 97 -3.13 -9.20 -9.70
N ASP A 98 -3.69 -10.33 -10.12
CA ASP A 98 -2.99 -11.60 -10.28
C ASP A 98 -3.11 -12.00 -11.76
N GLU A 99 -2.01 -12.43 -12.36
CA GLU A 99 -1.97 -12.71 -13.81
C GLU A 99 -2.97 -13.78 -14.25
N VAL A 100 -3.37 -14.68 -13.34
CA VAL A 100 -4.30 -15.77 -13.63
C VAL A 100 -5.70 -15.46 -13.13
N ALA A 101 -5.82 -14.98 -11.89
CA ALA A 101 -7.12 -14.74 -11.25
C ALA A 101 -7.74 -13.37 -11.61
N GLY A 102 -6.98 -12.46 -12.23
CA GLY A 102 -7.40 -11.11 -12.54
C GLY A 102 -7.44 -10.19 -11.31
N PRO A 103 -8.27 -9.13 -11.29
CA PRO A 103 -8.31 -8.19 -10.17
C PRO A 103 -9.00 -8.79 -8.95
N CYS A 104 -8.47 -8.50 -7.77
CA CYS A 104 -9.10 -8.93 -6.52
C CYS A 104 -10.44 -8.22 -6.24
N ALA A 105 -11.27 -8.84 -5.39
CA ALA A 105 -12.43 -8.22 -4.76
C ALA A 105 -12.25 -8.19 -3.24
N TRP A 106 -13.25 -7.73 -2.49
CA TRP A 106 -13.28 -7.89 -1.04
C TRP A 106 -13.67 -9.31 -0.65
N SER A 107 -13.03 -9.86 0.38
CA SER A 107 -13.39 -11.18 0.89
C SER A 107 -14.67 -11.13 1.72
N ASP A 108 -15.58 -12.06 1.44
CA ASP A 108 -16.78 -12.26 2.28
C ASP A 108 -16.46 -12.93 3.63
N ILE A 109 -15.29 -13.57 3.75
CA ILE A 109 -14.87 -14.33 4.95
C ILE A 109 -14.18 -13.39 5.95
N ASP A 110 -13.22 -12.58 5.48
CA ASP A 110 -12.55 -11.56 6.28
C ASP A 110 -12.65 -10.22 5.54
N PRO A 111 -13.61 -9.35 5.90
CA PRO A 111 -13.79 -8.06 5.25
C PRO A 111 -12.55 -7.15 5.33
N SER A 112 -11.59 -7.42 6.22
CA SER A 112 -10.33 -6.67 6.25
C SER A 112 -9.34 -7.05 5.13
N LEU A 113 -9.66 -8.07 4.32
CA LEU A 113 -8.80 -8.63 3.28
C LEU A 113 -9.45 -8.57 1.90
N CYS A 114 -8.61 -8.42 0.88
CA CYS A 114 -8.99 -8.74 -0.49
C CYS A 114 -8.98 -10.25 -0.73
N THR A 115 -9.70 -10.72 -1.75
CA THR A 115 -9.83 -12.15 -2.10
C THR A 115 -8.49 -12.83 -2.32
N HIS A 116 -7.52 -12.15 -2.94
CA HIS A 116 -6.16 -12.70 -3.12
C HIS A 116 -5.43 -12.91 -1.80
N CYS A 117 -5.47 -11.92 -0.91
CA CYS A 117 -4.81 -12.04 0.39
C CYS A 117 -5.51 -13.05 1.29
N ALA A 118 -6.85 -13.10 1.25
CA ALA A 118 -7.63 -14.12 1.96
C ALA A 118 -7.28 -15.53 1.48
N ALA A 119 -7.18 -15.75 0.16
CA ALA A 119 -6.77 -17.03 -0.42
C ALA A 119 -5.35 -17.42 0.00
N ARG A 120 -4.39 -16.48 0.01
CA ARG A 120 -3.02 -16.75 0.48
C ARG A 120 -2.97 -17.19 1.94
N ILE A 121 -3.74 -16.54 2.82
CA ILE A 121 -3.83 -16.95 4.24
C ILE A 121 -4.46 -18.35 4.35
N ALA A 122 -5.57 -18.60 3.65
CA ALA A 122 -6.24 -19.90 3.69
C ALA A 122 -5.32 -21.03 3.20
N ALA A 123 -4.57 -20.80 2.11
CA ALA A 123 -3.59 -21.74 1.59
C ALA A 123 -2.46 -22.00 2.60
N ALA A 124 -1.94 -20.96 3.26
CA ALA A 124 -0.90 -21.08 4.28
C ALA A 124 -1.37 -21.85 5.52
N ALA A 125 -2.64 -21.69 5.91
CA ALA A 125 -3.24 -22.44 7.02
C ALA A 125 -3.39 -23.94 6.68
N ALA A 126 -3.80 -24.26 5.44
CA ALA A 126 -3.95 -25.64 4.98
C ALA A 126 -2.62 -26.39 4.85
N THR A 127 -1.49 -25.66 4.73
CA THR A 127 -0.15 -26.25 4.61
C THR A 127 0.56 -26.46 5.95
N GLN A 128 -0.07 -26.17 7.10
CA GLN A 128 0.49 -26.53 8.41
C GLN A 128 0.13 -27.99 8.76
N PRO A 129 1.07 -28.96 8.67
CA PRO A 129 0.84 -30.30 9.18
C PRO A 129 0.76 -30.25 10.71
N GLU A 130 -0.15 -31.04 11.26
CA GLU A 130 -0.45 -31.25 12.68
C GLU A 130 0.81 -31.23 13.59
N ARG A 131 1.15 -30.06 14.14
CA ARG A 131 2.30 -29.91 15.06
C ARG A 131 1.93 -30.00 16.54
N SER A 132 0.78 -30.62 16.85
CA SER A 132 0.27 -30.77 18.22
C SER A 132 0.15 -32.22 18.73
N ALA A 133 0.71 -33.21 18.03
CA ALA A 133 0.70 -34.61 18.48
C ALA A 133 2.01 -35.06 19.18
N ARG A 134 2.73 -34.14 19.84
CA ARG A 134 3.88 -34.48 20.70
C ARG A 134 3.82 -33.65 21.98
N GLU A 135 3.01 -34.11 22.92
CA GLU A 135 3.18 -33.96 24.38
C GLU A 135 2.14 -34.87 25.05
N ALA A 136 2.46 -36.17 25.08
CA ALA A 136 1.83 -37.18 25.91
C ALA A 136 2.95 -38.05 26.50
#